data_AF-A0AAV3XCD9-F1
#
_entry.id   AF-A0AAV3XCD9-F1
#
_cell.length_a   1.000
_cell.length_b   1.000
_cell.length_c   1.000
_cell.angle_alpha   90.00
_cell.angle_beta   90.00
_cell.angle_gamma   90.00
#
_symmetry.space_group_name_H-M   'P 1'
#
loop_
_entity.id
_entity.type
_entity.pdbx_description
1 polymer ?
#
loop_
_entity_poly.entity_id
_entity_poly.type
_entity_poly.pdbx_seq_one_letter_code
_entity_poly.pdbx_strand_id
1 'polypeptide(L)'
;MSPNKIENLIPEQEALIPVYREKWRQIALSSKPIDREKAAEAIKSAYIAIGYKQPRILFFDSPSAAIETIVHNSDLKRERGNKLGSQLRRHLDIQLWSHITSLSNGCVTANS
;
A
#
# COMPACT_ATOMS: atom_id res chain seq x y z
N MET A 1 22.60 19.24 9.43
CA MET A 1 22.35 19.79 10.78
C MET A 1 21.39 18.86 11.49
N SER A 2 21.83 18.20 12.55
CA SER A 2 20.97 17.31 13.33
C SER A 2 19.99 18.16 14.15
N PRO A 3 18.68 17.85 14.19
CA PRO A 3 17.73 18.62 14.95
C PRO A 3 18.06 18.48 16.44
N ASN A 4 18.24 19.60 17.12
CA ASN A 4 18.48 19.63 18.56
C ASN A 4 17.21 19.11 19.25
N LYS A 5 17.35 18.16 20.17
CA LYS A 5 16.21 17.53 20.84
C LYS A 5 15.54 18.58 21.73
N ILE A 6 14.25 18.82 21.52
CA ILE A 6 13.47 19.74 22.36
C ILE A 6 13.13 18.99 23.65
N GLU A 7 13.65 19.44 24.79
CA GLU A 7 13.37 18.83 26.10
C GLU A 7 12.08 19.36 26.73
N ASN A 8 11.79 20.65 26.54
CA ASN A 8 10.56 21.30 27.02
C ASN A 8 10.07 22.30 25.98
N LEU A 9 8.75 22.52 25.93
CA LEU A 9 8.15 23.56 25.11
C LEU A 9 8.28 24.91 25.82
N ILE A 10 8.58 25.95 25.06
CA ILE A 10 8.60 27.32 25.57
C ILE A 10 7.14 27.73 25.83
N PRO A 11 6.81 28.55 26.85
CA PRO A 11 5.43 28.94 27.15
C PRO A 11 4.64 29.46 25.94
N GLU A 12 5.32 30.16 25.01
CA GLU A 12 4.73 30.62 23.76
C GLU A 12 4.31 29.46 22.83
N GLN A 13 5.08 28.37 22.78
CA GLN A 13 4.74 27.16 22.01
C GLN A 13 3.60 26.38 22.67
N GLU A 14 3.60 26.28 24.00
CA GLU A 14 2.51 25.64 24.75
C GLU A 14 1.18 26.35 24.56
N ALA A 15 1.20 27.69 24.54
CA ALA A 15 0.02 28.52 24.27
C ALA A 15 -0.58 28.27 22.88
N LEU A 16 0.21 27.77 21.91
CA LEU A 16 -0.27 27.43 20.57
C LEU A 16 -0.93 26.06 20.49
N ILE A 17 -0.65 25.14 21.43
CA ILE A 17 -1.25 23.80 21.46
C ILE A 17 -2.79 23.85 21.40
N PRO A 18 -3.51 24.61 22.27
CA PRO A 18 -4.97 24.67 22.21
C PRO A 18 -5.50 25.25 20.90
N VAL A 19 -4.78 26.21 20.30
CA VAL A 19 -5.15 26.82 19.01
C VAL A 19 -5.07 25.80 17.88
N TYR A 20 -3.96 25.07 17.78
CA TYR A 20 -3.81 24.04 16.76
C TYR A 20 -4.75 22.86 17.01
N ARG A 21 -4.95 22.45 18.26
CA ARG A 21 -5.92 21.42 18.63
C ARG A 21 -7.32 21.81 18.15
N GLU A 22 -7.73 23.04 18.40
CA GLU A 22 -9.05 23.52 17.96
C GLU A 22 -9.14 23.59 16.44
N LYS A 23 -8.11 24.10 15.76
CA LYS A 23 -8.03 24.13 14.29
C LYS A 23 -8.25 22.74 13.70
N TRP A 24 -7.51 21.73 14.17
CA TRP A 24 -7.64 20.37 13.65
C TRP A 24 -8.96 19.71 14.05
N ARG A 25 -9.49 20.00 15.25
CA ARG A 25 -10.81 19.54 15.67
C ARG A 25 -11.91 20.04 14.73
N GLN A 26 -11.89 21.32 14.38
CA GLN A 26 -12.87 21.91 13.44
C GLN A 26 -12.78 21.30 12.04
N ILE A 27 -11.57 20.99 11.58
CA ILE A 27 -11.38 20.31 10.28
C ILE A 27 -11.91 18.89 10.34
N ALA A 28 -11.59 18.13 11.39
CA ALA A 28 -11.98 16.72 11.52
C ALA A 28 -13.50 16.52 11.70
N LEU A 29 -14.18 17.46 12.38
CA LEU A 29 -15.63 17.43 12.59
C LEU A 29 -16.42 18.08 11.44
N SER A 30 -15.74 18.62 10.43
CA SER A 30 -16.41 19.23 9.29
C SER A 30 -17.09 18.19 8.43
N SER A 31 -18.39 18.36 8.20
CA SER A 31 -19.17 17.56 7.24
C SER A 31 -19.14 18.14 5.81
N LYS A 32 -18.28 19.13 5.57
CA LYS A 32 -18.15 19.74 4.24
C LYS A 32 -17.59 18.73 3.24
N PRO A 33 -18.02 18.77 1.98
CA PRO A 33 -17.42 17.95 0.93
C PRO A 33 -15.91 18.18 0.86
N ILE A 34 -15.16 17.09 0.73
CA ILE A 34 -13.71 17.15 0.55
C ILE A 34 -13.35 17.73 -0.82
N ASP A 35 -12.36 18.62 -0.85
CA ASP A 35 -11.73 19.08 -2.10
C ASP A 35 -10.86 17.93 -2.65
N ARG A 36 -11.42 17.18 -3.62
CA ARG A 36 -10.80 15.97 -4.16
C ARG A 36 -9.46 16.24 -4.84
N GLU A 37 -9.29 17.40 -5.47
CA GLU A 37 -8.06 17.79 -6.16
C GLU A 37 -6.95 18.05 -5.16
N LYS A 38 -7.21 18.90 -4.16
CA LYS A 38 -6.22 19.19 -3.12
C LYS A 38 -5.88 17.96 -2.29
N ALA A 39 -6.86 17.13 -1.98
CA ALA A 39 -6.62 15.87 -1.26
C ALA A 39 -5.73 14.92 -2.08
N ALA A 40 -5.99 14.78 -3.38
CA ALA A 40 -5.19 13.93 -4.25
C ALA A 40 -3.74 14.45 -4.40
N GLU A 41 -3.55 15.76 -4.54
CA GLU A 41 -2.23 16.38 -4.62
C GLU A 41 -1.43 16.21 -3.33
N ALA A 42 -2.07 16.39 -2.16
CA ALA A 42 -1.44 16.19 -0.86
C ALA A 42 -0.97 14.74 -0.67
N ILE A 43 -1.82 13.75 -1.03
CA ILE A 43 -1.46 12.33 -0.95
C ILE A 43 -0.30 12.00 -1.90
N LYS A 44 -0.34 12.47 -3.16
CA LYS A 44 0.74 12.25 -4.13
C LYS A 44 2.06 12.84 -3.64
N SER A 45 2.03 14.06 -3.11
CA SER A 45 3.20 14.73 -2.56
C SER A 45 3.78 13.98 -1.36
N ALA A 46 2.92 13.48 -0.47
CA ALA A 46 3.35 12.67 0.65
C ALA A 46 4.05 11.38 0.19
N TYR A 47 3.47 10.66 -0.77
CA TYR A 47 4.08 9.44 -1.34
C TYR A 47 5.42 9.70 -2.02
N ILE A 48 5.54 10.80 -2.77
CA ILE A 48 6.83 11.22 -3.36
C ILE A 48 7.85 11.49 -2.25
N ALA A 49 7.46 12.22 -1.20
CA ALA A 49 8.36 12.59 -0.11
C ALA A 49 8.92 11.37 0.64
N ILE A 50 8.14 10.28 0.74
CA ILE A 50 8.59 9.02 1.33
C ILE A 50 9.24 8.06 0.31
N GLY A 51 9.43 8.47 -0.95
CA GLY A 51 10.11 7.69 -1.98
C GLY A 51 9.27 6.57 -2.62
N TYR A 52 7.95 6.61 -2.46
CA TYR A 52 7.03 5.64 -3.05
C TYR A 52 6.42 6.14 -4.36
N LYS A 53 6.01 5.19 -5.21
CA LYS A 53 5.25 5.51 -6.42
C LYS A 53 3.89 6.11 -6.04
N GLN A 54 3.44 7.07 -6.84
CA GLN A 54 2.15 7.72 -6.62
C GLN A 54 1.01 6.69 -6.67
N PRO A 55 0.09 6.72 -5.69
CA PRO A 55 -1.01 5.79 -5.65
C PRO A 55 -2.11 6.20 -6.63
N ARG A 56 -2.91 5.22 -7.07
CA ARG A 56 -4.20 5.47 -7.69
C ARG A 56 -5.21 5.84 -6.60
N ILE A 57 -5.81 7.02 -6.71
CA ILE A 57 -6.77 7.54 -5.72
C ILE A 57 -8.17 7.47 -6.32
N LEU A 58 -9.11 6.84 -5.60
CA LEU A 58 -10.51 6.68 -5.99
C LEU A 58 -11.39 7.29 -4.91
N PHE A 59 -12.36 8.12 -5.31
CA PHE A 59 -13.35 8.72 -4.42
C PHE A 59 -14.72 8.09 -4.68
N PHE A 60 -15.46 7.80 -3.62
CA PHE A 60 -16.80 7.22 -3.68
C PHE A 60 -17.73 8.00 -2.75
N ASP A 61 -18.99 8.13 -3.17
CA ASP A 61 -20.00 8.86 -2.41
C ASP A 61 -20.66 7.98 -1.32
N SER A 62 -20.46 6.66 -1.38
CA SER A 62 -20.91 5.71 -0.37
C SER A 62 -19.98 4.50 -0.23
N PRO A 63 -20.00 3.81 0.92
CA PRO A 63 -19.29 2.55 1.08
C PRO A 63 -19.74 1.45 0.10
N SER A 64 -21.04 1.40 -0.24
CA SER A 64 -21.57 0.39 -1.18
C SER A 64 -20.98 0.57 -2.58
N ALA A 65 -20.91 1.80 -3.09
CA ALA A 65 -20.31 2.10 -4.39
C ALA A 65 -18.82 1.71 -4.45
N ALA A 66 -18.10 1.89 -3.35
CA ALA A 66 -16.71 1.46 -3.23
C ALA A 66 -16.59 -0.07 -3.30
N ILE A 67 -17.42 -0.80 -2.55
CA ILE A 67 -17.43 -2.27 -2.52
C ILE A 67 -17.77 -2.83 -3.90
N GLU A 68 -18.81 -2.30 -4.55
CA GLU A 68 -19.20 -2.73 -5.89
C GLU A 68 -18.06 -2.55 -6.89
N THR A 69 -17.35 -1.43 -6.83
CA THR A 69 -16.19 -1.17 -7.69
C THR A 69 -15.06 -2.16 -7.41
N ILE A 70 -14.74 -2.46 -6.15
CA ILE A 70 -13.69 -3.42 -5.80
C ILE A 70 -14.07 -4.85 -6.24
N VAL A 71 -15.34 -5.22 -6.10
CA VAL A 71 -15.84 -6.56 -6.42
C VAL A 71 -15.97 -6.77 -7.93
N HIS A 72 -16.36 -5.77 -8.70
CA HIS A 72 -16.60 -5.93 -10.14
C HIS A 72 -15.41 -5.55 -11.02
N ASN A 73 -14.42 -4.81 -10.50
CA ASN A 73 -13.29 -4.36 -11.31
C ASN A 73 -12.14 -5.39 -11.31
N SER A 74 -12.00 -6.10 -12.44
CA SER A 74 -11.01 -7.17 -12.64
C SER A 74 -9.56 -6.71 -12.52
N ASP A 75 -9.28 -5.43 -12.80
CA ASP A 75 -7.93 -4.87 -12.73
C ASP A 75 -7.43 -4.76 -11.29
N LEU A 76 -8.30 -4.39 -10.34
CA LEU A 76 -8.01 -4.40 -8.90
C LEU A 76 -7.89 -5.83 -8.34
N LYS A 77 -8.64 -6.79 -8.91
CA LYS A 77 -8.57 -8.21 -8.55
C LYS A 77 -7.26 -8.88 -8.98
N ARG A 78 -6.71 -8.51 -10.15
CA ARG A 78 -5.47 -9.09 -10.72
C ARG A 78 -4.24 -8.88 -9.84
N GLU A 79 -4.14 -7.77 -9.13
CA GLU A 79 -2.99 -7.49 -8.24
C GLU A 79 -2.89 -8.48 -7.06
N ARG A 80 -4.01 -9.05 -6.59
CA ARG A 80 -4.01 -10.08 -5.54
C ARG A 80 -3.86 -11.51 -6.05
N GLY A 81 -4.44 -11.86 -7.20
CA GLY A 81 -4.45 -13.25 -7.70
C GLY A 81 -3.12 -13.72 -8.30
N ASN A 82 -2.37 -12.81 -8.90
CA ASN A 82 -1.22 -13.19 -9.73
C ASN A 82 0.05 -13.51 -8.93
N LYS A 83 0.19 -12.99 -7.70
CA LYS A 83 1.39 -13.21 -6.88
C LYS A 83 1.43 -14.63 -6.31
N LEU A 84 0.32 -15.09 -5.75
CA LEU A 84 0.23 -16.44 -5.18
C LEU A 84 0.27 -17.50 -6.28
N GLY A 85 -0.47 -17.30 -7.39
CA GLY A 85 -0.46 -18.22 -8.53
C GLY A 85 0.91 -18.35 -9.20
N SER A 86 1.63 -17.24 -9.41
CA SER A 86 2.99 -17.28 -9.99
C SER A 86 4.03 -17.86 -9.03
N GLN A 87 3.85 -17.72 -7.72
CA GLN A 87 4.71 -18.35 -6.71
C GLN A 87 4.51 -19.87 -6.65
N LEU A 88 3.26 -20.32 -6.56
CA LEU A 88 2.93 -21.75 -6.57
C LEU A 88 3.37 -22.42 -7.87
N ARG A 89 3.10 -21.80 -9.03
CA ARG A 89 3.51 -22.35 -10.33
C ARG A 89 5.02 -22.48 -10.45
N ARG A 90 5.79 -21.46 -10.05
CA ARG A 90 7.25 -21.52 -10.05
C ARG A 90 7.78 -22.60 -9.12
N HIS A 91 7.17 -22.77 -7.95
CA HIS A 91 7.61 -23.76 -6.97
C HIS A 91 7.34 -25.19 -7.47
N LEU A 92 6.15 -25.42 -8.02
CA LEU A 92 5.76 -26.71 -8.59
C LEU A 92 6.58 -27.04 -9.85
N ASP A 93 6.76 -26.08 -10.76
CA ASP A 93 7.53 -26.30 -11.98
C ASP A 93 8.99 -26.64 -11.66
N ILE A 94 9.64 -25.92 -10.74
CA ILE A 94 11.04 -26.18 -10.40
C ILE A 94 11.20 -27.53 -9.69
N GLN A 95 10.35 -27.84 -8.70
CA GLN A 95 10.51 -29.05 -7.89
C GLN A 95 10.12 -30.34 -8.61
N LEU A 96 9.11 -30.29 -9.49
CA LEU A 96 8.66 -31.48 -10.22
C LEU A 96 9.58 -31.78 -11.40
N TRP A 97 10.00 -30.76 -12.15
CA TRP A 97 10.92 -30.98 -13.27
C TRP A 97 12.31 -31.42 -12.81
N SER A 98 12.82 -30.92 -11.69
CA SER A 98 14.11 -31.37 -11.15
C SER A 98 14.09 -32.83 -10.72
N HIS A 99 13.01 -33.30 -10.10
CA HIS A 99 12.87 -34.71 -9.70
C HIS A 99 12.71 -35.65 -10.88
N ILE A 100 11.88 -35.28 -11.87
CA ILE A 100 11.67 -36.13 -13.06
C ILE A 100 12.97 -36.27 -13.85
N THR A 101 13.71 -35.17 -14.02
CA THR A 101 15.00 -35.19 -14.72
C THR A 101 16.08 -35.95 -13.95
N SER A 102 16.12 -35.86 -12.61
CA SER A 102 17.08 -36.65 -11.81
C SER A 102 16.77 -38.15 -11.81
N LEU A 103 15.49 -38.53 -11.78
CA LEU A 103 15.06 -39.93 -11.86
C LEU A 103 15.35 -40.53 -13.24
N SER A 104 15.11 -39.75 -14.30
CA SER A 104 15.44 -40.16 -15.68
C SER A 104 16.94 -40.34 -15.87
N ASN A 105 17.77 -39.43 -15.34
CA ASN A 105 19.23 -39.51 -15.50
C ASN A 105 19.88 -40.56 -14.58
N GLY A 106 19.30 -40.86 -13.42
CA GLY A 106 19.78 -41.89 -12.51
C GLY A 106 19.48 -43.33 -12.95
N CYS A 107 18.38 -43.55 -13.71
CA CYS A 107 18.06 -44.86 -14.27
C CYS A 107 19.01 -45.27 -15.42
N VAL A 108 19.57 -44.31 -16.15
CA VAL A 108 20.48 -44.58 -17.28
C VAL A 108 21.87 -45.02 -16.82
N THR A 109 22.33 -44.56 -15.64
CA THR A 109 23.66 -44.91 -15.09
C THR A 109 23.71 -46.21 -14.29
N ALA A 110 22.56 -46.84 -14.03
CA ALA A 110 22.47 -48.09 -13.27
C ALA A 110 22.44 -49.37 -14.14
N ASN A 111 22.36 -49.21 -15.46
CA ASN A 111 22.30 -50.32 -16.43
C ASN A 111 23.49 -50.33 -17.42
N SER A 112 24.66 -49.82 -17.01
CA SER A 112 25.92 -49.88 -17.77
C SER A 112 26.90 -50.83 -17.12
#